data_AF-A0A954WQ91-F1
#
_entry.id   AF-A0A954WQ91-F1
#
_cell.length_a   1.000
_cell.length_b   1.000
_cell.length_c   1.000
_cell.angle_alpha   90.00
_cell.angle_beta   90.00
_cell.angle_gamma   90.00
#
_symmetry.space_group_name_H-M   'P 1'
#
loop_
_entity.id
_entity.type
_entity.pdbx_description
1 polymer ?
#
loop_
_entity_poly.entity_id
_entity_poly.type
_entity_poly.pdbx_seq_one_letter_code
_entity_poly.pdbx_strand_id
1 'polypeptide(L)'
;MSLQDLRRQYMLGGLLEVDAVDDPIEQFRKWMDDAIANNEADWFEPTAMTLATSAASGEVTARIVLLKRFDDDGFVFFTNYESPKAKQLQQNANAAL
;
A
#
# COMPACT_ATOMS: atom_id res chain seq x y z
N MET A 1 -26.08 -17.74 -4.04
CA MET A 1 -24.63 -17.48 -4.02
C MET A 1 -24.21 -17.29 -2.58
N SER A 2 -23.40 -18.19 -2.05
CA SER A 2 -22.90 -18.13 -0.67
C SER A 2 -21.68 -17.20 -0.59
N LEU A 3 -21.36 -16.70 0.62
CA LEU A 3 -20.13 -15.94 0.83
C LEU A 3 -18.87 -16.76 0.52
N GLN A 4 -18.96 -18.10 0.55
CA GLN A 4 -17.85 -18.98 0.18
C GLN A 4 -17.60 -18.98 -1.33
N ASP A 5 -18.65 -18.78 -2.13
CA ASP A 5 -18.58 -18.75 -3.60
C ASP A 5 -17.88 -17.47 -4.11
N LEU A 6 -17.81 -16.42 -3.29
CA LEU A 6 -17.10 -15.16 -3.57
C LEU A 6 -15.60 -15.23 -3.29
N ARG A 7 -15.10 -16.33 -2.70
CA ARG A 7 -13.70 -16.43 -2.29
C ARG A 7 -12.80 -16.54 -3.52
N ARG A 8 -12.18 -15.43 -3.88
CA ARG A 8 -11.13 -15.40 -4.90
C ARG A 8 -9.96 -16.27 -4.43
N GLN A 9 -9.55 -17.23 -5.26
CA GLN A 9 -8.33 -17.99 -5.03
C GLN A 9 -7.14 -17.12 -5.46
N TYR A 10 -6.42 -16.58 -4.49
CA TYR A 10 -5.18 -15.83 -4.72
C TYR A 10 -4.01 -16.79 -4.98
N MET A 11 -4.07 -17.58 -6.06
CA MET A 11 -3.02 -18.52 -6.48
C MET A 11 -2.15 -17.98 -7.62
N LEU A 12 -1.95 -16.66 -7.66
CA LEU A 12 -1.14 -16.01 -8.69
C LEU A 12 0.31 -15.90 -8.21
N GLY A 13 1.14 -16.86 -8.63
CA GLY A 13 2.59 -16.82 -8.43
C GLY A 13 3.04 -16.97 -6.97
N GLY A 14 4.23 -17.52 -6.77
CA GLY A 14 4.90 -17.56 -5.47
C GLY A 14 6.13 -16.66 -5.48
N LEU A 15 6.58 -16.24 -4.30
CA LEU A 15 7.89 -15.61 -4.13
C LEU A 15 8.80 -16.63 -3.44
N LEU A 16 9.86 -17.06 -4.14
CA LEU A 16 10.98 -17.78 -3.51
C LEU A 16 12.06 -16.76 -3.16
N GLU A 17 12.81 -17.02 -2.08
CA GLU A 17 13.93 -16.17 -1.67
C GLU A 17 14.96 -15.99 -2.79
N VAL A 18 15.16 -17.01 -3.62
CA VAL A 18 16.10 -16.99 -4.75
C VAL A 18 15.68 -16.02 -5.87
N ASP A 19 14.39 -15.68 -5.94
CA ASP A 19 13.81 -14.83 -6.98
C ASP A 19 13.65 -13.37 -6.50
N ALA A 20 13.93 -13.12 -5.22
CA ALA A 20 13.82 -11.81 -4.59
C ALA A 20 15.05 -10.95 -4.94
N VAL A 21 14.80 -9.68 -5.24
CA VAL A 21 15.84 -8.65 -5.38
C VAL A 21 16.31 -8.23 -4.00
N ASP A 22 17.62 -8.09 -3.81
CA ASP A 22 18.24 -7.74 -2.52
C ASP A 22 17.78 -6.37 -1.99
N ASP A 23 17.61 -5.40 -2.89
CA ASP A 23 17.11 -4.07 -2.54
C ASP A 23 15.57 -4.09 -2.46
N PRO A 24 14.98 -3.79 -1.29
CA PRO A 24 13.53 -3.83 -1.12
C PRO A 24 12.78 -2.78 -1.95
N ILE A 25 13.38 -1.63 -2.26
CA ILE A 25 12.77 -0.60 -3.10
C ILE A 25 12.75 -1.05 -4.57
N GLU A 26 13.83 -1.69 -5.04
CA GLU A 26 13.85 -2.28 -6.38
C GLU A 26 12.93 -3.51 -6.48
N GLN A 27 12.83 -4.31 -5.41
CA GLN A 27 11.84 -5.39 -5.35
C GLN A 27 10.40 -4.84 -5.43
N PHE A 28 10.11 -3.74 -4.74
CA PHE A 28 8.83 -3.05 -4.84
C PHE A 28 8.60 -2.50 -6.26
N ARG A 29 9.61 -1.89 -6.88
CA ARG A 29 9.55 -1.38 -8.27
C ARG A 29 9.11 -2.47 -9.23
N LYS A 30 9.76 -3.64 -9.16
CA LYS A 30 9.41 -4.83 -9.97
C LYS A 30 7.93 -5.20 -9.79
N TRP A 31 7.45 -5.29 -8.55
CA TRP A 31 6.04 -5.63 -8.28
C TRP A 31 5.04 -4.56 -8.75
N MET A 32 5.38 -3.28 -8.59
CA MET A 32 4.54 -2.18 -9.07
C MET A 32 4.45 -2.19 -10.60
N ASP A 33 5.57 -2.39 -11.29
CA ASP A 33 5.61 -2.49 -12.75
C ASP A 33 4.80 -3.71 -13.24
N ASP A 34 4.94 -4.86 -12.58
CA ASP A 34 4.13 -6.05 -12.88
C ASP A 34 2.63 -5.79 -12.65
N ALA A 35 2.24 -5.12 -11.57
CA ALA A 35 0.85 -4.80 -11.27
C ALA A 35 0.24 -3.82 -12.28
N ILE A 36 1.02 -2.85 -12.77
CA ILE A 36 0.60 -1.91 -13.82
C ILE A 36 0.47 -2.63 -15.16
N ALA A 37 1.45 -3.48 -15.52
CA ALA A 37 1.46 -4.20 -16.80
C ALA A 37 0.32 -5.24 -16.90
N ASN A 38 -0.04 -5.87 -15.78
CA ASN A 38 -1.10 -6.87 -15.70
C ASN A 38 -2.43 -6.30 -15.18
N ASN A 39 -2.65 -5.00 -15.33
CA ASN A 39 -3.90 -4.36 -14.92
C ASN A 39 -5.05 -4.71 -15.89
N GLU A 40 -5.62 -5.91 -15.75
CA GLU A 40 -6.64 -6.45 -16.65
C GLU A 40 -8.05 -5.83 -16.44
N ALA A 41 -8.27 -5.07 -15.37
CA ALA A 41 -9.58 -4.58 -15.01
C ALA A 41 -9.57 -3.08 -14.70
N ASP A 42 -10.45 -2.32 -15.35
CA ASP A 42 -10.55 -0.86 -15.21
C ASP A 42 -10.75 -0.36 -13.76
N TRP A 43 -11.20 -1.23 -12.86
CA TRP A 43 -11.41 -0.91 -11.44
C TRP A 43 -10.19 -1.17 -10.55
N PHE A 44 -9.15 -1.83 -11.05
CA PHE A 44 -7.95 -2.12 -10.28
C PHE A 44 -7.00 -0.92 -10.34
N GLU A 45 -6.64 -0.42 -9.14
CA GLU A 45 -5.83 0.78 -8.94
C GLU A 45 -4.53 0.39 -8.23
N PRO A 46 -3.43 0.12 -8.96
CA PRO A 46 -2.16 -0.32 -8.39
C PRO A 46 -1.57 0.68 -7.40
N THR A 47 -1.93 1.98 -7.52
CA THR A 47 -1.42 3.02 -6.63
C THR A 47 -2.20 3.15 -5.32
N ALA A 48 -3.35 2.47 -5.18
CA ALA A 48 -4.16 2.53 -3.96
C ALA A 48 -3.52 1.73 -2.82
N MET A 49 -3.30 2.39 -1.69
CA MET A 49 -2.69 1.80 -0.49
C MET A 49 -3.49 2.11 0.76
N THR A 50 -3.44 1.25 1.77
CA THR A 50 -4.10 1.50 3.07
C THR A 50 -3.13 2.13 4.05
N LEU A 51 -3.28 3.42 4.32
CA LEU A 51 -2.44 4.13 5.29
C LEU A 51 -3.02 4.01 6.70
N ALA A 52 -2.29 3.37 7.60
CA ALA A 52 -2.57 3.35 9.03
C ALA A 52 -1.76 4.43 9.76
N THR A 53 -2.44 5.21 10.61
CA THR A 53 -1.84 6.23 11.49
C THR A 53 -2.44 6.10 12.88
N SER A 54 -1.73 6.56 13.91
CA SER A 54 -2.21 6.51 15.29
C SER A 54 -2.17 7.88 15.97
N ALA A 55 -3.15 8.14 16.83
CA ALA A 55 -3.11 9.27 17.74
C ALA A 55 -2.10 9.00 18.88
N ALA A 56 -1.73 10.05 19.62
CA ALA A 56 -0.88 9.91 20.81
C ALA A 56 -1.48 8.99 21.90
N SER A 57 -2.80 8.80 21.89
CA SER A 57 -3.51 7.83 22.75
C SER A 57 -3.30 6.36 22.34
N GLY A 58 -2.71 6.10 21.17
CA GLY A 58 -2.61 4.78 20.57
C GLY A 58 -3.81 4.37 19.72
N GLU A 59 -4.85 5.23 19.60
CA GLU A 59 -5.98 4.95 18.71
C GLU A 59 -5.53 4.91 17.26
N VAL A 60 -5.69 3.75 16.60
CA VAL A 60 -5.30 3.53 15.21
C VAL A 60 -6.48 3.78 14.28
N THR A 61 -6.20 4.45 13.18
CA THR A 61 -7.17 4.68 12.11
C THR A 61 -6.53 4.36 10.76
N ALA A 62 -7.29 3.80 9.83
CA ALA A 62 -6.83 3.39 8.50
C ALA A 62 -7.76 3.92 7.39
N ARG A 63 -7.21 4.16 6.19
CA ARG A 63 -7.93 4.66 5.01
C ARG A 63 -7.12 4.44 3.74
N ILE A 64 -7.79 4.47 2.60
CA ILE A 64 -7.14 4.46 1.29
C ILE A 64 -6.49 5.82 1.00
N VAL A 65 -5.26 5.79 0.49
CA VAL A 65 -4.53 6.90 -0.14
C VAL A 65 -3.96 6.41 -1.48
N LEU A 66 -3.51 7.34 -2.31
CA LEU A 66 -2.84 7.02 -3.57
C LEU A 66 -1.35 7.30 -3.47
N LEU A 67 -0.52 6.31 -3.78
CA LEU A 67 0.91 6.46 -3.99
C LEU A 67 1.14 7.43 -5.15
N LYS A 68 2.03 8.39 -4.96
CA LYS A 68 2.39 9.39 -5.98
C LYS A 68 3.81 9.23 -6.48
N ARG A 69 4.72 8.79 -5.61
CA ARG A 69 6.12 8.52 -5.92
C ARG A 69 6.67 7.53 -4.92
N PHE A 70 7.67 6.78 -5.31
CA PHE A 70 8.56 6.07 -4.40
C PHE A 70 9.99 6.14 -4.95
N ASP A 71 10.94 6.25 -4.04
CA ASP A 71 12.37 6.36 -4.30
C ASP A 71 13.15 5.83 -3.09
N ASP A 72 14.45 6.05 -3.06
CA ASP A 72 15.35 5.59 -1.99
C ASP A 72 14.99 6.18 -0.61
N ASP A 73 14.25 7.30 -0.57
CA ASP A 73 13.76 7.92 0.68
C ASP A 73 12.40 7.35 1.13
N GLY A 74 11.78 6.48 0.34
CA GLY A 74 10.56 5.74 0.68
C GLY A 74 9.34 6.11 -0.17
N PHE A 75 8.15 6.08 0.44
CA PHE A 75 6.86 6.16 -0.24
C PHE A 75 6.17 7.51 -0.01
N VAL A 76 5.76 8.16 -1.11
CA VAL A 76 5.16 9.51 -1.09
C VAL A 76 3.69 9.45 -1.48
N PHE A 77 2.83 10.04 -0.66
CA PHE A 77 1.41 10.27 -0.95
C PHE A 77 1.04 11.72 -0.59
N PHE A 78 -0.02 12.25 -1.21
CA PHE A 78 -0.53 13.58 -0.89
C PHE A 78 -1.83 13.49 -0.08
N THR A 79 -2.04 14.44 0.83
CA THR A 79 -3.26 14.50 1.64
C THR A 79 -3.61 15.93 2.05
N ASN A 80 -4.80 16.12 2.62
CA ASN A 80 -5.16 17.37 3.27
C ASN A 80 -4.50 17.44 4.67
N TYR A 81 -3.72 18.51 4.90
CA TYR A 81 -3.01 18.76 6.17
C TYR A 81 -3.93 19.04 7.37
N GLU A 82 -5.20 19.36 7.14
CA GLU A 82 -6.21 19.53 8.20
C GLU A 82 -6.91 18.21 8.58
N SER A 83 -6.64 17.13 7.85
CA SER A 83 -7.32 15.85 8.06
C SER A 83 -6.88 15.13 9.33
N PRO A 84 -7.68 14.19 9.87
CA PRO A 84 -7.34 13.44 11.08
C PRO A 84 -5.96 12.75 11.00
N LYS A 85 -5.63 12.13 9.87
CA LYS A 85 -4.33 11.45 9.67
C LYS A 85 -3.15 12.41 9.71
N ALA A 86 -3.32 13.64 9.20
CA ALA A 86 -2.26 14.65 9.21
C ALA A 86 -2.03 15.16 10.63
N LYS A 87 -3.10 15.38 11.40
CA LYS A 87 -3.02 15.72 12.83
C LYS A 87 -2.36 14.60 13.64
N GLN A 88 -2.69 13.34 13.35
CA GLN A 88 -2.04 12.18 13.97
C GLN A 88 -0.55 12.11 13.61
N LEU A 89 -0.18 12.27 12.34
CA LEU A 89 1.22 12.27 11.88
C LEU A 89 2.06 13.41 12.47
N GLN A 90 1.45 14.57 12.74
CA GLN A 90 2.12 15.68 13.44
C GLN A 90 2.46 15.34 14.89
N GLN A 91 1.68 14.47 15.54
CA GLN A 91 1.89 14.05 16.93
C GLN A 91 2.74 12.78 17.02
N ASN A 92 2.60 11.87 16.05
CA ASN A 92 3.32 10.61 15.94
C ASN A 92 3.67 10.37 14.46
N ALA A 93 4.93 10.58 14.10
CA ALA A 93 5.40 10.46 12.72
C ALA A 93 5.44 9.01 12.18
N ASN A 94 5.02 8.01 12.97
CA ASN A 94 4.94 6.62 12.52
C ASN A 94 3.64 6.33 11.75
N ALA A 95 3.78 5.58 10.66
CA ALA A 95 2.68 5.05 9.87
C ALA A 95 3.03 3.70 9.26
N ALA A 96 2.02 3.00 8.73
CA ALA A 96 2.18 1.76 7.98
C ALA A 96 1.29 1.79 6.73
N LEU A 97 1.74 1.11 5.67
CA LEU A 97 1.13 1.02 4.34
C LEU A 97 1.10 -0.43 3.87
#